data_AF-A0A3C0WIL1-F1
#
_entry.id   AF-A0A3C0WIL1-F1
#
_cell.length_a   1.000
_cell.length_b   1.000
_cell.length_c   1.000
_cell.angle_alpha   90.00
_cell.angle_beta   90.00
_cell.angle_gamma   90.00
#
_symmetry.space_group_name_H-M   'P 1'
#
loop_
_entity.id
_entity.type
_entity.pdbx_description
1 polymer ?
#
loop_
_entity_poly.entity_id
_entity_poly.type
_entity_poly.pdbx_seq_one_letter_code
_entity_poly.pdbx_strand_id
1 'polypeptide(L)'
;MQYSFRLAEILGHVPDPRKRPGTVKAIVEYTGLDRHQVSALLKNEVKYIPLKALSRLCDYLVEHGYVTADQLPGALFAVEPENFWELLARRQKVEMCLGVRRATGAELPHGSWLVASDSLLMGELLNGISTLGGTAKMQSTEANEFNSPQRPHPELLKQSLVWSPADDNVDEMRSRSHAVYEDFVESTSDRALIGLGSVKSNSVIELIVSNTFDCDPFVNQRYVDDPSLRSCPFMLRYRDEERQPES
;
A
#
# COMPACT_ATOMS: atom_id res chain seq x y z
N MET A 1 7.24 -5.12 2.63
CA MET A 1 6.82 -5.23 1.23
C MET A 1 7.93 -5.93 0.49
N GLN A 2 7.64 -7.08 -0.09
CA GLN A 2 8.58 -7.77 -0.95
C GLN A 2 8.20 -7.46 -2.40
N TYR A 3 9.16 -6.96 -3.17
CA TYR A 3 8.98 -6.86 -4.62
C TYR A 3 9.16 -8.26 -5.20
N SER A 4 8.16 -8.73 -5.95
CA SER A 4 8.23 -9.98 -6.66
C SER A 4 8.40 -9.76 -8.16
N PHE A 5 9.16 -10.66 -8.76
CA PHE A 5 9.46 -10.68 -10.18
C PHE A 5 8.63 -11.77 -10.87
N ARG A 6 7.58 -11.36 -11.60
CA ARG A 6 6.51 -12.23 -12.12
C ARG A 6 6.82 -12.87 -13.48
N LEU A 7 8.10 -13.11 -13.78
CA LEU A 7 8.51 -13.64 -15.08
C LEU A 7 7.90 -15.03 -15.38
N ALA A 8 7.83 -15.91 -14.39
CA ALA A 8 7.26 -17.24 -14.59
C ALA A 8 5.76 -17.21 -14.91
N GLU A 9 5.01 -16.30 -14.29
CA GLU A 9 3.58 -16.16 -14.53
C GLU A 9 3.30 -15.64 -15.94
N ILE A 10 4.03 -14.60 -16.36
CA ILE A 10 3.92 -14.02 -17.71
C ILE A 10 4.22 -15.07 -18.79
N LEU A 11 5.21 -15.92 -18.55
CA LEU A 11 5.61 -16.96 -19.50
C LEU A 11 4.73 -18.23 -19.42
N GLY A 12 3.81 -18.32 -18.46
CA GLY A 12 3.07 -19.55 -18.15
C GLY A 12 3.99 -20.72 -17.76
N HIS A 13 5.13 -20.41 -17.14
CA HIS A 13 6.14 -21.40 -16.80
C HIS A 13 5.71 -22.22 -15.57
N VAL A 14 5.30 -23.46 -15.80
CA VAL A 14 5.08 -24.45 -14.74
C VAL A 14 6.37 -25.26 -14.54
N PRO A 15 6.95 -25.32 -13.33
CA PRO A 15 8.17 -26.09 -13.07
C PRO A 15 7.87 -27.59 -13.12
N ASP A 16 7.86 -28.16 -14.32
CA ASP A 16 7.78 -29.60 -14.56
C ASP A 16 9.17 -30.13 -14.96
N PRO A 17 9.83 -30.96 -14.11
CA PRO A 17 11.15 -31.50 -14.42
C PRO A 17 11.19 -32.40 -15.66
N ARG A 18 10.04 -32.80 -16.21
CA ARG A 18 9.94 -33.60 -17.44
C ARG A 18 9.74 -32.77 -18.71
N LYS A 19 9.35 -31.50 -18.62
CA LYS A 19 9.25 -30.59 -19.77
C LYS A 19 10.56 -29.82 -19.91
N ARG A 20 11.38 -30.18 -20.90
CA ARG A 20 12.59 -29.41 -21.25
C ARG A 20 12.17 -28.00 -21.71
N PRO A 21 12.51 -26.91 -21.00
CA PRO A 21 11.97 -25.60 -21.33
C PRO A 21 12.91 -24.92 -22.32
N GLY A 22 12.55 -24.94 -23.61
CA GLY A 22 13.24 -24.13 -24.63
C GLY A 22 13.29 -22.64 -24.26
N THR A 23 12.31 -22.18 -23.48
CA THR A 23 12.18 -20.82 -22.95
C THR A 23 13.40 -20.33 -22.16
N VAL A 24 13.99 -21.16 -21.29
CA VAL A 24 15.17 -20.73 -20.52
C VAL A 24 16.35 -20.48 -21.46
N LYS A 25 16.53 -21.35 -22.46
CA LYS A 25 17.60 -21.19 -23.46
C LYS A 25 17.36 -19.96 -24.33
N ALA A 26 16.13 -19.73 -24.76
CA ALA A 26 15.76 -18.55 -25.57
C ALA A 26 16.02 -17.24 -24.81
N ILE A 27 15.66 -17.17 -23.52
CA ILE A 27 15.90 -15.98 -22.69
C ILE A 27 17.40 -15.76 -22.49
N VAL A 28 18.18 -16.81 -22.24
CA VAL A 28 19.65 -16.73 -22.13
C VAL A 28 20.26 -16.15 -23.41
N GLU A 29 19.86 -16.67 -24.57
CA GLU A 29 20.36 -16.22 -25.88
C GLU A 29 19.97 -14.76 -26.19
N TYR A 30 18.76 -14.35 -25.83
CA TYR A 30 18.26 -13.01 -26.11
C TYR A 30 18.80 -11.95 -25.16
N THR A 31 18.82 -12.24 -23.86
CA THR A 31 19.20 -11.26 -22.82
C THR A 31 20.71 -11.22 -22.56
N GLY A 32 21.40 -12.34 -22.78
CA GLY A 32 22.79 -12.56 -22.39
C GLY A 32 22.99 -12.87 -20.91
N LEU A 33 21.91 -13.15 -20.16
CA LEU A 33 21.97 -13.62 -18.78
C LEU A 33 22.46 -15.06 -18.71
N ASP A 34 23.08 -15.44 -17.59
CA ASP A 34 23.45 -16.83 -17.40
C ASP A 34 22.21 -17.71 -17.10
N ARG A 35 22.32 -19.02 -17.36
CA ARG A 35 21.21 -19.97 -17.16
C ARG A 35 20.73 -20.02 -15.70
N HIS A 36 21.63 -19.89 -14.73
CA HIS A 36 21.28 -19.95 -13.32
C HIS A 36 20.51 -18.70 -12.87
N GLN A 37 20.89 -17.53 -13.38
CA GLN A 37 20.20 -16.26 -13.19
C GLN A 37 18.80 -16.32 -13.79
N VAL A 38 18.64 -16.83 -15.03
CA VAL A 38 17.29 -16.98 -15.62
C VAL A 38 16.44 -17.96 -14.81
N SER A 39 17.00 -19.07 -14.34
CA SER A 39 16.28 -19.99 -13.45
C SER A 39 15.91 -19.34 -12.11
N ALA A 40 16.78 -18.52 -11.54
CA ALA A 40 16.49 -17.79 -10.31
C ALA A 40 15.44 -16.69 -10.54
N LEU A 41 15.44 -16.02 -11.70
CA LEU A 41 14.40 -15.05 -12.09
C LEU A 41 13.03 -15.72 -12.20
N LEU A 42 12.96 -16.92 -12.79
CA LEU A 42 11.74 -17.70 -12.87
C LEU A 42 11.23 -18.17 -11.50
N LYS A 43 12.09 -18.23 -10.49
CA LYS A 43 11.74 -18.59 -9.11
C LYS A 43 11.53 -17.39 -8.19
N ASN A 44 11.66 -16.16 -8.69
CA ASN A 44 11.63 -14.95 -7.88
C ASN A 44 12.72 -14.91 -6.77
N GLU A 45 13.88 -15.53 -7.00
CA GLU A 45 14.98 -15.65 -6.01
C GLU A 45 16.09 -14.60 -6.21
N VAL A 46 15.99 -13.78 -7.27
CA VAL A 46 17.05 -12.85 -7.68
C VAL A 46 16.92 -11.51 -6.96
N LYS A 47 18.02 -11.09 -6.31
CA LYS A 47 18.09 -9.80 -5.59
C LYS A 47 18.32 -8.58 -6.50
N TYR A 48 18.95 -8.78 -7.66
CA TYR A 48 19.30 -7.70 -8.58
C TYR A 48 19.34 -8.20 -10.02
N ILE A 49 18.87 -7.37 -10.95
CA ILE A 49 19.01 -7.59 -12.39
C ILE A 49 19.69 -6.35 -13.01
N PRO A 50 20.74 -6.51 -13.83
CA PRO A 50 21.33 -5.37 -14.53
C PRO A 50 20.28 -4.71 -15.45
N LEU A 51 20.20 -3.37 -15.44
CA LEU A 51 19.21 -2.62 -16.24
C LEU A 51 19.25 -2.97 -17.73
N LYS A 52 20.45 -3.21 -18.29
CA LYS A 52 20.62 -3.63 -19.68
C LYS A 52 19.99 -5.01 -19.96
N ALA A 53 20.08 -5.93 -19.01
CA ALA A 53 19.45 -7.24 -19.13
C ALA A 53 17.94 -7.16 -18.94
N LEU A 54 17.47 -6.30 -18.01
CA LEU A 54 16.04 -6.02 -17.83
C LEU A 54 15.40 -5.44 -19.10
N SER A 55 16.06 -4.46 -19.74
CA SER A 55 15.59 -3.89 -21.01
C SER A 55 15.42 -4.97 -22.08
N ARG A 56 16.44 -5.82 -22.29
CA ARG A 56 16.38 -6.91 -23.26
C ARG A 56 15.33 -7.96 -22.92
N LEU A 57 15.08 -8.19 -21.63
CA LEU A 57 14.02 -9.08 -21.20
C LEU A 57 12.64 -8.49 -21.51
N CYS A 58 12.44 -7.18 -21.33
CA CYS A 58 11.23 -6.50 -21.77
C CYS A 58 11.04 -6.62 -23.28
N ASP A 59 12.10 -6.37 -24.07
CA ASP A 59 12.07 -6.49 -25.54
C ASP A 59 11.68 -7.92 -25.96
N TYR A 60 12.29 -8.94 -25.33
CA TYR A 60 11.94 -10.35 -25.55
C TYR A 60 10.45 -10.62 -25.30
N LEU A 61 9.89 -10.10 -24.21
CA LEU A 61 8.49 -10.32 -23.83
C LEU A 61 7.51 -9.68 -24.82
N VAL A 62 7.85 -8.51 -25.35
CA VAL A 62 7.04 -7.81 -26.36
C VAL A 62 7.12 -8.53 -27.70
N GLU A 63 8.32 -8.87 -28.18
CA GLU A 63 8.52 -9.52 -29.48
C GLU A 63 7.87 -10.90 -29.56
N HIS A 64 7.86 -11.65 -28.45
CA HIS A 64 7.25 -12.97 -28.39
C HIS A 64 5.76 -12.93 -28.00
N GLY A 65 5.18 -11.74 -27.87
CA GLY A 65 3.74 -11.53 -27.67
C GLY A 65 3.23 -11.92 -26.27
N TYR A 66 4.09 -11.97 -25.26
CA TYR A 66 3.68 -12.28 -23.89
C TYR A 66 3.00 -11.09 -23.21
N VAL A 67 3.47 -9.87 -23.49
CA VAL A 67 3.01 -8.62 -22.85
C VAL A 67 3.10 -7.46 -23.85
N THR A 68 2.24 -6.46 -23.72
CA THR A 68 2.30 -5.23 -24.52
C THR A 68 3.23 -4.19 -23.89
N ALA A 69 3.84 -3.32 -24.71
CA ALA A 69 4.88 -2.39 -24.25
C ALA A 69 4.39 -1.39 -23.18
N ASP A 70 3.11 -1.03 -23.19
CA ASP A 70 2.45 -0.15 -22.21
C ASP A 70 2.34 -0.74 -20.80
N GLN A 71 2.45 -2.07 -20.68
CA GLN A 71 2.36 -2.76 -19.40
C GLN A 71 3.73 -2.98 -18.75
N LEU A 72 4.84 -2.76 -19.47
CA LEU A 72 6.20 -2.97 -18.96
C LEU A 72 6.82 -1.65 -18.45
N PRO A 73 7.68 -1.70 -17.41
CA PRO A 73 8.07 -2.88 -16.65
C PRO A 73 7.05 -3.27 -15.55
N GLY A 74 5.93 -2.57 -15.41
CA GLY A 74 4.96 -2.77 -14.33
C GLY A 74 4.40 -4.19 -14.23
N ALA A 75 4.23 -4.90 -15.34
CA ALA A 75 3.78 -6.29 -15.36
C ALA A 75 4.82 -7.25 -14.76
N LEU A 76 6.12 -6.94 -14.89
CA LEU A 76 7.21 -7.77 -14.37
C LEU A 76 7.36 -7.64 -12.85
N PHE A 77 7.05 -6.48 -12.29
CA PHE A 77 7.21 -6.22 -10.87
C PHE A 77 5.85 -6.14 -10.19
N ALA A 78 5.59 -7.07 -9.29
CA ALA A 78 4.50 -6.90 -8.34
C ALA A 78 5.05 -6.53 -6.96
N VAL A 79 4.23 -5.80 -6.22
CA VAL A 79 4.36 -5.80 -4.78
C VAL A 79 3.54 -6.99 -4.33
N GLU A 80 4.20 -8.05 -3.87
CA GLU A 80 3.48 -9.14 -3.23
C GLU A 80 3.05 -8.64 -1.85
N PRO A 81 1.74 -8.52 -1.59
CA PRO A 81 1.22 -8.19 -0.28
C PRO A 81 1.28 -9.46 0.57
N GLU A 82 2.45 -10.07 0.64
CA GLU A 82 2.65 -11.48 1.01
C GLU A 82 2.02 -11.82 2.36
N ASN A 83 1.82 -10.81 3.21
CA ASN A 83 1.06 -10.94 4.44
C ASN A 83 0.46 -9.60 4.84
N PHE A 84 -0.17 -8.83 3.93
CA PHE A 84 -0.73 -7.52 4.35
C PHE A 84 -1.63 -7.69 5.58
N TRP A 85 -2.54 -8.67 5.50
CA TRP A 85 -3.44 -8.99 6.58
C TRP A 85 -2.77 -9.61 7.80
N GLU A 86 -1.83 -10.55 7.59
CA GLU A 86 -1.09 -11.16 8.69
C GLU A 86 -0.13 -10.17 9.38
N LEU A 87 0.45 -9.23 8.65
CA LEU A 87 1.29 -8.14 9.16
C LEU A 87 0.47 -7.24 10.07
N LEU A 88 -0.75 -6.87 9.65
CA LEU A 88 -1.67 -6.11 10.49
C LEU A 88 -2.15 -6.92 11.70
N ALA A 89 -2.50 -8.19 11.49
CA ALA A 89 -2.99 -9.06 12.55
C ALA A 89 -1.92 -9.39 13.61
N ARG A 90 -0.63 -9.36 13.25
CA ARG A 90 0.49 -9.56 14.18
C ARG A 90 0.76 -8.36 15.09
N ARG A 91 0.23 -7.17 14.77
CA ARG A 91 0.45 -5.97 15.60
C ARG A 91 -0.37 -6.06 16.86
N GLN A 92 0.22 -5.69 17.99
CA GLN A 92 -0.52 -5.62 19.25
C GLN A 92 -1.59 -4.52 19.21
N LYS A 93 -1.27 -3.36 18.62
CA LYS A 93 -2.21 -2.23 18.44
C LYS A 93 -2.37 -1.88 16.96
N VAL A 94 -3.60 -1.86 16.47
CA VAL A 94 -3.92 -1.29 15.15
C VAL A 94 -4.85 -0.11 15.33
N GLU A 95 -4.42 1.05 14.84
CA GLU A 95 -5.20 2.27 14.82
C GLU A 95 -5.63 2.61 13.40
N MET A 96 -6.94 2.71 13.17
CA MET A 96 -7.52 3.15 11.91
C MET A 96 -7.91 4.62 12.04
N CYS A 97 -7.26 5.47 11.25
CA CYS A 97 -7.53 6.90 11.23
C CYS A 97 -8.41 7.24 10.01
N LEU A 98 -9.54 7.90 10.24
CA LEU A 98 -10.51 8.28 9.22
C LEU A 98 -10.69 9.80 9.15
N GLY A 99 -10.74 10.30 7.93
CA GLY A 99 -11.06 11.68 7.63
C GLY A 99 -12.56 11.95 7.66
N VAL A 100 -13.00 12.89 8.49
CA VAL A 100 -14.41 13.28 8.59
C VAL A 100 -14.62 14.73 8.16
N ARG A 101 -15.77 15.01 7.56
CA ARG A 101 -16.18 16.35 7.13
C ARG A 101 -17.28 16.88 8.03
N ARG A 102 -17.29 18.18 8.26
CA ARG A 102 -18.41 18.81 8.97
C ARG A 102 -19.62 18.95 8.07
N ALA A 103 -20.80 18.81 8.66
CA ALA A 103 -22.03 19.26 8.03
C ALA A 103 -22.03 20.79 7.97
N THR A 104 -21.75 21.38 6.82
CA THR A 104 -21.85 22.82 6.59
C THR A 104 -23.14 23.12 5.84
N GLY A 105 -24.21 23.47 6.57
CA GLY A 105 -25.49 23.88 5.99
C GLY A 105 -26.69 23.57 6.90
N ALA A 106 -27.68 24.46 6.92
CA ALA A 106 -28.88 24.32 7.76
C ALA A 106 -29.79 23.14 7.39
N GLU A 107 -29.62 22.59 6.18
CA GLU A 107 -30.41 21.46 5.65
C GLU A 107 -29.73 20.10 5.84
N LEU A 108 -28.47 20.07 6.27
CA LEU A 108 -27.74 18.83 6.51
C LEU A 108 -27.95 18.37 7.97
N PRO A 109 -28.21 17.07 8.20
CA PRO A 109 -28.29 16.52 9.56
C PRO A 109 -27.05 16.91 10.38
N HIS A 110 -27.27 17.37 11.61
CA HIS A 110 -26.18 17.67 12.54
C HIS A 110 -25.28 16.45 12.71
N GLY A 111 -23.97 16.61 12.44
CA GLY A 111 -23.02 15.51 12.56
C GLY A 111 -21.75 15.69 11.74
N SER A 112 -20.90 14.66 11.78
CA SER A 112 -19.70 14.53 10.95
C SER A 112 -19.91 13.40 9.95
N TRP A 113 -19.46 13.62 8.71
CA TRP A 113 -19.67 12.70 7.60
C TRP A 113 -18.36 12.04 7.19
N LEU A 114 -18.42 10.75 6.92
CA LEU A 114 -17.33 9.98 6.35
C LEU A 114 -17.67 9.63 4.91
N VAL A 115 -16.68 9.59 4.03
CA VAL A 115 -16.88 9.15 2.64
C VAL A 115 -17.27 7.66 2.65
N ALA A 116 -18.30 7.30 1.90
CA ALA A 116 -18.82 5.92 1.86
C ALA A 116 -17.75 4.89 1.49
N SER A 117 -16.84 5.23 0.57
CA SER A 117 -15.71 4.37 0.19
C SER A 117 -14.78 4.07 1.36
N ASP A 118 -14.50 5.06 2.22
CA ASP A 118 -13.58 4.92 3.35
C ASP A 118 -14.23 4.06 4.44
N SER A 119 -15.55 4.16 4.62
CA SER A 119 -16.33 3.28 5.50
C SER A 119 -16.32 1.82 5.03
N LEU A 120 -16.53 1.59 3.73
CA LEU A 120 -16.47 0.25 3.14
C LEU A 120 -15.06 -0.35 3.28
N LEU A 121 -14.02 0.44 3.00
CA LEU A 121 -12.63 0.00 3.15
C LEU A 121 -12.29 -0.32 4.61
N MET A 122 -12.77 0.48 5.56
CA MET A 122 -12.63 0.15 6.98
C MET A 122 -13.30 -1.19 7.32
N GLY A 123 -14.49 -1.44 6.79
CA GLY A 123 -15.19 -2.72 6.95
C GLY A 123 -14.40 -3.90 6.40
N GLU A 124 -13.86 -3.78 5.18
CA GLU A 124 -12.98 -4.79 4.58
C GLU A 124 -11.69 -5.00 5.38
N LEU A 125 -11.12 -3.92 5.94
CA LEU A 125 -9.92 -4.01 6.77
C LEU A 125 -10.18 -4.75 8.08
N LEU A 126 -11.26 -4.39 8.77
CA LEU A 126 -11.69 -5.06 9.98
C LEU A 126 -12.01 -6.53 9.70
N ASN A 127 -12.68 -6.82 8.58
CA ASN A 127 -12.98 -8.17 8.15
C ASN A 127 -11.69 -8.96 7.87
N GLY A 128 -10.74 -8.41 7.12
CA GLY A 128 -9.48 -9.08 6.79
C GLY A 128 -8.60 -9.36 8.02
N ILE A 129 -8.44 -8.36 8.91
CA ILE A 129 -7.70 -8.51 10.17
C ILE A 129 -8.38 -9.55 11.09
N SER A 130 -9.71 -9.48 11.18
CA SER A 130 -10.47 -10.37 12.06
C SER A 130 -10.62 -11.77 11.51
N THR A 131 -10.67 -11.97 10.19
CA THR A 131 -10.90 -13.27 9.54
C THR A 131 -9.69 -14.18 9.70
N LEU A 132 -8.47 -13.66 9.55
CA LEU A 132 -7.27 -14.42 9.89
C LEU A 132 -7.21 -14.81 11.38
N GLY A 133 -7.79 -13.99 12.26
CA GLY A 133 -7.96 -14.32 13.68
C GLY A 133 -9.21 -15.16 14.01
N GLY A 134 -10.22 -15.20 13.14
CA GLY A 134 -11.62 -15.49 13.49
C GLY A 134 -12.24 -16.67 12.75
N THR A 135 -12.14 -16.77 11.42
CA THR A 135 -12.65 -17.95 10.68
C THR A 135 -11.75 -19.16 10.87
N ALA A 136 -10.47 -18.94 11.18
CA ALA A 136 -9.56 -19.99 11.59
C ALA A 136 -10.01 -20.66 12.91
N LYS A 137 -10.66 -19.93 13.85
CA LYS A 137 -11.17 -20.52 15.10
C LYS A 137 -12.27 -21.55 14.86
N MET A 138 -13.11 -21.35 13.83
CA MET A 138 -14.15 -22.31 13.46
C MET A 138 -13.54 -23.58 12.83
N GLN A 139 -12.46 -23.47 12.04
CA GLN A 139 -11.79 -24.62 11.44
C GLN A 139 -10.94 -25.43 12.44
N SER A 140 -10.44 -24.84 13.52
CA SER A 140 -9.65 -25.54 14.55
C SER A 140 -10.46 -26.41 15.52
N THR A 141 -11.79 -26.32 15.50
CA THR A 141 -12.64 -27.18 16.34
C THR A 141 -12.50 -28.68 15.98
N GLU A 142 -11.93 -29.00 14.81
CA GLU A 142 -11.69 -30.38 14.36
C GLU A 142 -10.24 -30.86 14.51
N ALA A 143 -9.30 -30.01 14.95
CA ALA A 143 -7.87 -30.37 15.01
C ALA A 143 -7.20 -29.97 16.34
N ASN A 144 -7.03 -30.96 17.22
CA ASN A 144 -6.13 -31.03 18.40
C ASN A 144 -5.67 -29.69 19.02
N GLU A 145 -6.36 -29.27 20.09
CA GLU A 145 -6.13 -28.03 20.85
C GLU A 145 -4.75 -27.89 21.51
N PHE A 146 -3.92 -28.94 21.58
CA PHE A 146 -2.69 -28.92 22.39
C PHE A 146 -1.42 -28.39 21.71
N ASN A 147 -1.45 -28.08 20.41
CA ASN A 147 -0.24 -27.61 19.68
C ASN A 147 -0.52 -26.55 18.60
N SER A 148 -1.66 -25.86 18.68
CA SER A 148 -1.97 -24.78 17.74
C SER A 148 -1.11 -23.55 18.06
N PRO A 149 -0.24 -23.04 17.15
CA PRO A 149 0.46 -21.79 17.38
C PRO A 149 -0.55 -20.68 17.64
N GLN A 150 -0.32 -19.86 18.68
CA GLN A 150 -1.17 -18.73 19.05
C GLN A 150 -1.28 -17.79 17.84
N ARG A 151 -2.49 -17.73 17.26
CA ARG A 151 -2.70 -17.08 15.97
C ARG A 151 -2.69 -15.56 16.12
N PRO A 152 -2.08 -14.83 15.18
CA PRO A 152 -1.92 -13.40 15.29
C PRO A 152 -3.29 -12.72 15.21
N HIS A 153 -3.61 -11.93 16.23
CA HIS A 153 -4.74 -11.01 16.25
C HIS A 153 -4.32 -9.78 17.07
N PRO A 154 -4.79 -8.57 16.72
CA PRO A 154 -4.48 -7.40 17.52
C PRO A 154 -5.14 -7.46 18.89
N GLU A 155 -4.41 -7.04 19.91
CA GLU A 155 -4.93 -6.89 21.28
C GLU A 155 -5.83 -5.65 21.39
N LEU A 156 -5.49 -4.59 20.66
CA LEU A 156 -6.23 -3.33 20.64
C LEU A 156 -6.51 -2.87 19.20
N LEU A 157 -7.80 -2.72 18.89
CA LEU A 157 -8.28 -2.02 17.70
C LEU A 157 -8.80 -0.64 18.12
N LYS A 158 -8.18 0.43 17.62
CA LYS A 158 -8.58 1.82 17.89
C LYS A 158 -9.04 2.49 16.60
N GLN A 159 -10.10 3.29 16.71
CA GLN A 159 -10.56 4.15 15.63
C GLN A 159 -10.36 5.61 16.04
N SER A 160 -9.73 6.40 15.18
CA SER A 160 -9.53 7.82 15.37
C SER A 160 -10.13 8.61 14.22
N LEU A 161 -10.84 9.68 14.56
CA LEU A 161 -11.42 10.60 13.59
C LEU A 161 -10.61 11.90 13.56
N VAL A 162 -10.31 12.37 12.36
CA VAL A 162 -9.61 13.63 12.11
C VAL A 162 -10.37 14.48 11.11
N TRP A 163 -10.30 15.80 11.27
CA TRP A 163 -10.97 16.71 10.37
C TRP A 163 -10.35 16.67 8.98
N SER A 164 -11.23 16.68 7.99
CA SER A 164 -10.85 16.78 6.60
C SER A 164 -10.17 18.12 6.39
N PRO A 165 -9.04 18.17 5.70
CA PRO A 165 -8.38 19.43 5.40
C PRO A 165 -9.18 20.46 4.58
N ALA A 166 -10.37 20.09 4.11
CA ALA A 166 -11.32 20.96 3.42
C ALA A 166 -12.30 21.66 4.38
N ASP A 167 -12.21 21.42 5.69
CA ASP A 167 -12.99 22.14 6.71
C ASP A 167 -12.35 23.51 7.03
N ASP A 168 -13.18 24.49 7.39
CA ASP A 168 -12.77 25.90 7.58
C ASP A 168 -11.83 26.12 8.79
N ASN A 169 -11.78 25.17 9.74
CA ASN A 169 -10.96 25.31 10.96
C ASN A 169 -9.63 24.55 10.85
N VAL A 170 -8.67 25.17 10.17
CA VAL A 170 -7.34 24.60 9.88
C VAL A 170 -6.55 24.30 11.16
N ASP A 171 -6.62 25.16 12.17
CA ASP A 171 -5.84 24.99 13.40
C ASP A 171 -6.35 23.80 14.23
N GLU A 172 -7.66 23.63 14.31
CA GLU A 172 -8.26 22.46 14.97
C GLU A 172 -7.95 21.18 14.21
N MET A 173 -8.00 21.21 12.87
CA MET A 173 -7.60 20.08 12.03
C MET A 173 -6.14 19.68 12.27
N ARG A 174 -5.21 20.66 12.26
CA ARG A 174 -3.79 20.42 12.55
C ARG A 174 -3.60 19.84 13.96
N SER A 175 -4.16 20.50 14.97
CA SER A 175 -4.06 20.07 16.37
C SER A 175 -4.56 18.64 16.57
N ARG A 176 -5.73 18.31 15.99
CA ARG A 176 -6.30 16.96 16.07
C ARG A 176 -5.42 15.92 15.40
N SER A 177 -4.86 16.22 14.23
CA SER A 177 -4.03 15.29 13.49
C SER A 177 -2.67 15.07 14.11
N HIS A 178 -2.06 16.13 14.66
CA HIS A 178 -0.86 16.01 15.49
C HIS A 178 -1.11 15.14 16.70
N ALA A 179 -2.20 15.36 17.45
CA ALA A 179 -2.52 14.55 18.63
C ALA A 179 -2.66 13.05 18.31
N VAL A 180 -3.29 12.69 17.18
CA VAL A 180 -3.41 11.29 16.75
C VAL A 180 -2.06 10.71 16.32
N TYR A 181 -1.27 11.48 15.56
CA TYR A 181 0.02 11.02 15.06
C TYR A 181 1.07 10.91 16.17
N GLU A 182 1.11 11.85 17.10
CA GLU A 182 2.00 11.85 18.26
C GLU A 182 1.66 10.71 19.23
N ASP A 183 0.39 10.46 19.54
CA ASP A 183 -0.02 9.27 20.33
C ASP A 183 0.45 7.96 19.66
N PHE A 184 0.44 7.92 18.32
CA PHE A 184 1.01 6.81 17.58
C PHE A 184 2.54 6.76 17.66
N VAL A 185 3.26 7.89 17.50
CA VAL A 185 4.72 7.91 17.54
C VAL A 185 5.27 7.59 18.93
N GLU A 186 4.66 8.13 19.99
CA GLU A 186 5.08 7.98 21.39
C GLU A 186 4.80 6.60 21.98
N SER A 187 3.84 5.87 21.42
CA SER A 187 3.57 4.49 21.83
C SER A 187 4.85 3.64 21.70
N THR A 188 5.14 2.76 22.65
CA THR A 188 6.36 1.92 22.64
C THR A 188 6.10 0.48 22.21
N SER A 189 4.84 0.08 22.06
CA SER A 189 4.43 -1.28 21.70
C SER A 189 4.44 -1.53 20.19
N ASP A 190 4.37 -2.81 19.79
CA ASP A 190 4.22 -3.17 18.38
C ASP A 190 2.86 -2.71 17.84
N ARG A 191 2.87 -1.90 16.78
CA ARG A 191 1.70 -1.13 16.36
C ARG A 191 1.67 -0.83 14.87
N ALA A 192 0.48 -0.55 14.38
CA ALA A 192 0.25 0.00 13.05
C ALA A 192 -0.76 1.14 13.09
N LEU A 193 -0.51 2.17 12.28
CA LEU A 193 -1.44 3.24 11.98
C LEU A 193 -1.84 3.12 10.51
N ILE A 194 -3.15 3.06 10.25
CA ILE A 194 -3.72 2.98 8.92
C ILE A 194 -4.49 4.27 8.67
N GLY A 195 -3.98 5.12 7.78
CA GLY A 195 -4.71 6.29 7.30
C GLY A 195 -5.63 5.90 6.14
N LEU A 196 -6.94 6.02 6.31
CA LEU A 196 -7.92 5.73 5.26
C LEU A 196 -8.27 6.98 4.46
N GLY A 197 -8.45 6.77 3.16
CA GLY A 197 -8.76 7.82 2.20
C GLY A 197 -7.51 8.42 1.55
N SER A 198 -7.57 9.72 1.24
CA SER A 198 -6.49 10.44 0.59
C SER A 198 -5.96 11.54 1.51
N VAL A 199 -4.82 12.13 1.16
CA VAL A 199 -4.35 13.36 1.81
C VAL A 199 -5.39 14.49 1.75
N LYS A 200 -6.40 14.46 0.88
CA LYS A 200 -7.46 15.49 0.83
C LYS A 200 -8.60 15.25 1.81
N SER A 201 -8.78 14.02 2.26
CA SER A 201 -9.81 13.67 3.26
C SER A 201 -9.23 13.43 4.63
N ASN A 202 -7.99 12.94 4.73
CA ASN A 202 -7.34 12.56 5.96
C ASN A 202 -6.00 13.29 6.13
N SER A 203 -5.97 14.20 7.09
CA SER A 203 -4.81 15.04 7.41
C SER A 203 -3.65 14.29 8.06
N VAL A 204 -3.89 13.12 8.69
CA VAL A 204 -2.81 12.31 9.29
C VAL A 204 -1.95 11.65 8.22
N ILE A 205 -2.50 11.34 7.03
CA ILE A 205 -1.73 10.79 5.92
C ILE A 205 -0.59 11.76 5.54
N GLU A 206 -0.83 13.06 5.63
CA GLU A 206 0.20 14.05 5.36
C GLU A 206 1.31 14.06 6.40
N LEU A 207 1.00 13.87 7.68
CA LEU A 207 2.02 13.75 8.71
C LEU A 207 2.91 12.51 8.47
N ILE A 208 2.29 11.37 8.15
CA ILE A 208 3.01 10.13 7.81
C ILE A 208 3.94 10.36 6.62
N VAL A 209 3.42 10.97 5.55
CA VAL A 209 4.18 11.27 4.35
C VAL A 209 5.32 12.24 4.64
N SER A 210 5.04 13.35 5.32
CA SER A 210 6.02 14.40 5.55
C SER A 210 7.17 13.89 6.41
N ASN A 211 6.85 13.09 7.44
CA ASN A 211 7.85 12.41 8.25
C ASN A 211 8.68 11.38 7.45
N THR A 212 8.08 10.70 6.47
CA THR A 212 8.81 9.71 5.65
C THR A 212 9.85 10.36 4.74
N PHE A 213 9.61 11.61 4.32
CA PHE A 213 10.48 12.34 3.40
C PHE A 213 11.28 13.46 4.08
N ASP A 214 11.25 13.51 5.42
CA ASP A 214 11.94 14.52 6.23
C ASP A 214 11.60 15.95 5.81
N CYS A 215 10.31 16.23 5.64
CA CYS A 215 9.82 17.55 5.26
C CYS A 215 8.75 18.07 6.22
N ASP A 216 8.51 19.38 6.18
CA ASP A 216 7.51 20.03 7.00
C ASP A 216 6.07 19.69 6.52
N PRO A 217 5.17 19.26 7.41
CA PRO A 217 3.79 18.99 7.07
C PRO A 217 2.98 20.28 6.90
N PHE A 218 1.86 20.20 6.17
CA PHE A 218 0.92 21.32 5.97
C PHE A 218 1.51 22.54 5.27
N VAL A 219 2.67 22.39 4.60
CA VAL A 219 3.28 23.44 3.78
C VAL A 219 2.55 23.56 2.45
N ASN A 220 2.18 24.78 2.08
CA ASN A 220 1.55 25.07 0.81
C ASN A 220 2.58 24.97 -0.34
N GLN A 221 2.31 24.11 -1.32
CA GLN A 221 3.18 23.91 -2.49
C GLN A 221 2.49 24.25 -3.82
N ARG A 222 1.36 24.96 -3.76
CA ARG A 222 0.53 25.32 -4.92
C ARG A 222 1.29 26.17 -5.95
N TYR A 223 2.09 27.10 -5.47
CA TYR A 223 2.77 28.11 -6.30
C TYR A 223 4.26 27.79 -6.49
N VAL A 224 4.64 26.51 -6.34
CA VAL A 224 6.00 26.06 -6.61
C VAL A 224 6.13 25.76 -8.10
N ASP A 225 6.79 26.66 -8.82
CA ASP A 225 6.92 26.62 -10.28
C ASP A 225 7.72 25.41 -10.78
N ASP A 226 8.80 25.04 -10.08
CA ASP A 226 9.64 23.90 -10.41
C ASP A 226 9.33 22.71 -9.47
N PRO A 227 8.85 21.56 -9.99
CA PRO A 227 8.61 20.36 -9.19
C PRO A 227 9.80 19.90 -8.35
N SER A 228 11.04 20.19 -8.75
CA SER A 228 12.25 19.85 -8.00
C SER A 228 12.44 20.68 -6.74
N LEU A 229 11.78 21.84 -6.65
CA LEU A 229 11.79 22.72 -5.47
C LEU A 229 10.70 22.36 -4.45
N ARG A 230 9.90 21.32 -4.74
CA ARG A 230 8.88 20.85 -3.81
C ARG A 230 9.51 20.16 -2.62
N SER A 231 9.05 20.50 -1.42
CA SER A 231 9.53 19.84 -0.20
C SER A 231 9.09 18.37 -0.10
N CYS A 232 8.01 17.97 -0.77
CA CYS A 232 7.55 16.58 -0.80
C CYS A 232 7.33 16.09 -2.25
N PRO A 233 8.03 15.04 -2.71
CA PRO A 233 8.14 14.69 -4.13
C PRO A 233 6.86 14.11 -4.78
N PHE A 234 5.89 13.64 -4.01
CA PHE A 234 4.65 13.01 -4.49
C PHE A 234 3.39 13.68 -3.93
N MET A 235 3.54 14.78 -3.19
CA MET A 235 2.40 15.59 -2.78
C MET A 235 2.11 16.65 -3.83
N LEU A 236 1.08 16.39 -4.63
CA LEU A 236 0.34 17.45 -5.31
C LEU A 236 -0.72 17.95 -4.32
N ARG A 237 -0.53 19.11 -3.70
CA ARG A 237 -1.63 19.77 -3.00
C ARG A 237 -1.75 21.21 -3.45
N TYR A 238 -2.95 21.57 -3.92
CA TYR A 238 -3.36 22.96 -3.88
C TYR A 238 -3.99 23.22 -2.50
N ARG A 239 -3.77 24.42 -1.96
CA ARG A 239 -4.69 25.29 -1.19
C ARG A 239 -4.17 26.71 -1.45
N ASP A 240 -4.91 27.79 -1.64
CA ASP A 240 -6.00 28.33 -0.83
C ASP A 240 -7.37 27.80 -1.24
N GLU A 241 -8.02 27.01 -0.39
CA GLU A 241 -9.43 26.56 -0.54
C GLU A 241 -9.77 25.65 -1.76
N GLU A 242 -9.16 24.46 -1.87
CA GLU A 242 -9.63 23.43 -2.83
C GLU A 242 -11.06 22.95 -2.49
N ARG A 243 -12.02 22.67 -3.39
CA ARG A 243 -12.07 22.34 -4.84
C ARG A 243 -12.40 23.57 -5.71
N GLN A 244 -12.32 23.56 -7.05
CA GLN A 244 -13.18 22.76 -7.94
C GLN A 244 -12.57 22.48 -9.32
N PRO A 245 -12.99 21.38 -9.99
CA PRO A 245 -13.11 21.29 -11.45
C PRO A 245 -14.59 21.54 -11.86
N GLU A 246 -14.93 22.03 -13.07
CA GLU A 246 -14.42 21.61 -14.38
C GLU A 246 -14.26 22.73 -15.44
N SER A 247 -13.44 22.38 -16.45
CA SER A 247 -12.95 23.07 -17.66
C SER A 247 -11.89 24.15 -17.46
#